data_AF-A0A930F7J5-F1
#
_entry.id   AF-A0A930F7J5-F1
#
_cell.length_a   1.000
_cell.length_b   1.000
_cell.length_c   1.000
_cell.angle_alpha   90.00
_cell.angle_beta   90.00
_cell.angle_gamma   90.00
#
_symmetry.space_group_name_H-M   'P 1'
#
loop_
_entity.id
_entity.type
_entity.pdbx_description
1 polymer ?
#
loop_
_entity_poly.entity_id
_entity_poly.type
_entity_poly.pdbx_seq_one_letter_code
_entity_poly.pdbx_strand_id
1 'polypeptide(L)'
;MTELLYLGDYSCRLISRNNTVLYINPEKGKDYSQQADIILQTTKTNRSLVQLHITTDQTKIINQDLLEIGKKFIYRDIQIERIADDTYRIEVDDKKILVCGKRDVIVDGNDDYALVPSMHSEISEEKMSALAKQIIPIHTSQEALFDYRVAIALQVENKLILEPAMKVDLQEENHRNLKEIEKQLYPLLLDASEKFHMTMICMNNGVAMAQMLVTKKDINPLGLVYGGISYNFADIVAGCTFYSAGGYGPTVSANYDYLRSTADTERLVAIAKDIKRGKHIHFIEVEIYNDAAKLVAKGGFTYFVQN
;
A
#
# COMPACT_ATOMS: atom_id res chain seq x y z
N MET A 1 10.13 -13.58 14.66
CA MET A 1 9.89 -12.47 13.72
C MET A 1 8.87 -11.55 14.35
N THR A 2 9.10 -10.24 14.31
CA THR A 2 8.09 -9.26 14.72
C THR A 2 7.48 -8.70 13.44
N GLU A 3 6.38 -9.30 12.99
CA GLU A 3 5.79 -9.01 11.66
C GLU A 3 4.86 -7.79 11.76
N LEU A 4 5.09 -6.77 10.92
CA LEU A 4 4.08 -5.77 10.58
C LEU A 4 3.55 -6.05 9.18
N LEU A 5 2.23 -6.17 9.07
CA LEU A 5 1.49 -6.22 7.82
C LEU A 5 0.67 -4.94 7.68
N TYR A 6 0.97 -4.16 6.64
CA TYR A 6 0.13 -3.02 6.26
C TYR A 6 -1.04 -3.51 5.41
N LEU A 7 -2.27 -3.29 5.85
CA LEU A 7 -3.49 -3.73 5.15
C LEU A 7 -4.08 -2.63 4.26
N GLY A 8 -3.61 -1.39 4.42
CA GLY A 8 -4.09 -0.21 3.73
C GLY A 8 -4.80 0.76 4.66
N ASP A 9 -4.82 2.04 4.27
CA ASP A 9 -5.41 3.13 5.02
C ASP A 9 -4.85 3.23 6.45
N TYR A 10 -5.66 3.09 7.50
CA TYR A 10 -5.19 3.00 8.90
C TYR A 10 -4.97 1.56 9.37
N SER A 11 -5.32 0.57 8.57
CA SER A 11 -5.39 -0.82 8.99
C SER A 11 -4.01 -1.49 8.94
N CYS A 12 -3.58 -2.03 10.08
CA CYS A 12 -2.35 -2.81 10.21
C CYS A 12 -2.57 -4.06 11.07
N ARG A 13 -1.74 -5.08 10.88
CA ARG A 13 -1.62 -6.23 11.79
C ARG A 13 -0.17 -6.36 12.26
N LEU A 14 0.00 -6.50 13.56
CA LEU A 14 1.26 -6.82 14.22
C LEU A 14 1.19 -8.24 14.78
N ILE A 15 2.27 -9.00 14.60
CA ILE A 15 2.46 -10.32 15.21
C ILE A 15 3.79 -10.31 15.93
N SER A 16 3.75 -10.55 17.25
CA SER A 16 4.96 -10.62 18.08
C SER A 16 5.73 -11.93 17.84
N ARG A 17 6.97 -12.03 18.37
CA ARG A 17 7.75 -13.27 18.32
C ARG A 17 7.04 -14.46 18.99
N ASN A 18 6.13 -14.20 19.94
CA ASN A 18 5.34 -15.24 20.62
C ASN A 18 3.96 -15.46 19.99
N ASN A 19 3.74 -14.97 18.76
CA ASN A 19 2.49 -15.08 18.00
C ASN A 19 1.28 -14.38 18.64
N THR A 20 1.49 -13.34 19.45
CA THR A 20 0.39 -12.47 19.89
C THR A 20 -0.03 -11.59 18.73
N VAL A 21 -1.32 -11.62 18.37
CA VAL A 21 -1.86 -10.90 17.20
C VAL A 21 -2.59 -9.62 17.63
N LEU A 22 -2.06 -8.47 17.20
CA LEU A 22 -2.66 -7.16 17.38
C LEU A 22 -3.12 -6.60 16.03
N TYR A 23 -4.40 -6.23 15.92
CA TYR A 23 -4.87 -5.40 14.81
C TYR A 23 -5.02 -3.94 15.23
N ILE A 24 -4.56 -3.03 14.37
CA ILE A 24 -4.74 -1.59 14.51
C ILE A 24 -5.78 -1.16 13.48
N ASN A 25 -6.86 -0.52 13.93
CA ASN A 25 -7.97 -0.02 13.10
C ASN A 25 -8.37 -0.98 11.95
N PRO A 26 -8.72 -2.25 12.24
CA PRO A 26 -9.06 -3.21 11.20
C PRO A 26 -10.36 -2.80 10.50
N GLU A 27 -10.26 -2.27 9.29
CA GLU A 27 -11.39 -1.75 8.50
C GLU A 27 -11.22 -2.03 7.00
N LYS A 28 -10.02 -1.77 6.45
CA LYS A 28 -9.70 -1.90 5.03
C LYS A 28 -8.67 -3.02 4.77
N GLY A 29 -8.55 -3.47 3.52
CA GLY A 29 -7.67 -4.59 3.14
C GLY A 29 -8.36 -5.96 3.11
N LYS A 30 -7.59 -7.02 2.84
CA LYS A 30 -8.14 -8.38 2.60
C LYS A 30 -7.50 -9.51 3.43
N ASP A 31 -6.35 -9.32 4.08
CA ASP A 31 -5.71 -10.35 4.92
C ASP A 31 -6.12 -10.22 6.40
N TYR A 32 -7.33 -10.69 6.69
CA TYR A 32 -7.89 -10.87 8.04
C TYR A 32 -7.94 -12.34 8.44
N SER A 33 -6.97 -13.13 7.96
CA SER A 33 -6.96 -14.59 8.13
C SER A 33 -6.65 -15.06 9.57
N GLN A 34 -6.07 -14.19 10.40
CA GLN A 34 -5.69 -14.50 11.78
C GLN A 34 -6.66 -13.91 12.79
N GLN A 35 -7.00 -14.70 13.81
CA GLN A 35 -7.78 -14.22 14.95
C GLN A 35 -6.97 -13.21 15.77
N ALA A 36 -7.64 -12.19 16.27
CA ALA A 36 -7.06 -11.12 17.07
C ALA A 36 -7.00 -11.53 18.55
N ASP A 37 -5.82 -11.43 19.16
CA ASP A 37 -5.72 -11.36 20.61
C ASP A 37 -6.12 -9.96 21.10
N ILE A 38 -5.68 -8.92 20.37
CA ILE A 38 -5.90 -7.51 20.70
C ILE A 38 -6.39 -6.76 19.46
N ILE A 39 -7.34 -5.84 19.64
CA ILE A 39 -7.74 -4.86 18.63
C ILE A 39 -7.59 -3.47 19.24
N LEU A 40 -6.75 -2.64 18.62
CA LEU A 40 -6.60 -1.22 18.94
C LEU A 40 -7.41 -0.39 17.94
N GLN A 41 -8.45 0.29 18.41
CA GLN A 41 -9.20 1.28 17.64
C GLN A 41 -8.78 2.68 18.09
N THR A 42 -7.90 3.31 17.32
CA THR A 42 -7.41 4.67 17.63
C THR A 42 -8.41 5.74 17.24
N THR A 43 -9.33 5.45 16.31
CA THR A 43 -10.42 6.34 15.90
C THR A 43 -11.74 5.58 15.85
N LYS A 44 -12.87 6.30 15.73
CA LYS A 44 -14.18 5.67 15.54
C LYS A 44 -14.25 5.01 14.17
N THR A 45 -14.35 3.68 14.15
CA THR A 45 -14.48 2.88 12.92
C THR A 45 -15.93 2.81 12.45
N ASN A 46 -16.17 2.89 11.14
CA ASN A 46 -17.52 2.75 10.56
C ASN A 46 -17.90 1.28 10.27
N ARG A 47 -16.92 0.37 10.26
CA ARG A 47 -17.12 -1.04 9.93
C ARG A 47 -17.25 -1.91 11.17
N SER A 48 -18.20 -2.84 11.17
CA SER A 48 -18.38 -3.81 12.26
C SER A 48 -17.24 -4.84 12.25
N LEU A 49 -16.54 -4.96 13.38
CA LEU A 49 -15.48 -5.97 13.59
C LEU A 49 -15.99 -7.41 13.38
N VAL A 50 -17.28 -7.65 13.65
CA VAL A 50 -17.93 -8.96 13.46
C VAL A 50 -17.87 -9.40 12.00
N GLN A 51 -17.98 -8.47 11.05
CA GLN A 51 -17.92 -8.80 9.61
C GLN A 51 -16.53 -9.29 9.18
N LEU A 52 -15.48 -8.93 9.92
CA LEU A 52 -14.12 -9.36 9.63
C LEU A 52 -13.82 -10.76 10.17
N HIS A 53 -14.68 -11.33 11.03
CA HIS A 53 -14.51 -12.66 11.62
C HIS A 53 -13.15 -12.87 12.32
N ILE A 54 -12.57 -11.79 12.88
CA ILE A 54 -11.27 -11.80 13.58
C ILE A 54 -11.37 -11.85 15.10
N THR A 55 -12.58 -11.65 15.65
CA THR A 55 -12.81 -11.56 17.09
C THR A 55 -13.24 -12.90 17.66
N THR A 56 -12.73 -13.24 18.84
CA THR A 56 -13.18 -14.34 19.70
C THR A 56 -13.73 -13.78 21.01
N ASP A 57 -14.26 -14.63 21.88
CA ASP A 57 -14.64 -14.28 23.25
C ASP A 57 -13.45 -13.81 24.13
N GLN A 58 -12.23 -14.16 23.73
CA GLN A 58 -11.00 -13.78 24.43
C GLN A 58 -10.37 -12.47 23.94
N THR A 59 -10.78 -11.98 22.76
CA THR A 59 -10.19 -10.78 22.13
C THR A 59 -10.35 -9.55 23.02
N LYS A 60 -9.25 -8.81 23.22
CA LYS A 60 -9.23 -7.56 23.99
C LYS A 60 -9.36 -6.37 23.04
N ILE A 61 -10.42 -5.59 23.19
CA ILE A 61 -10.63 -4.36 22.41
C ILE A 61 -10.18 -3.18 23.25
N ILE A 62 -9.31 -2.34 22.69
CA ILE A 62 -8.77 -1.13 23.31
C ILE A 62 -9.15 0.05 22.41
N ASN A 63 -9.69 1.10 23.01
CA ASN A 63 -10.06 2.33 22.32
C ASN A 63 -9.99 3.52 23.30
N GLN A 64 -10.36 4.71 22.81
CA GLN A 64 -10.36 5.95 23.58
C GLN A 64 -11.26 5.94 24.84
N ASP A 65 -12.27 5.09 24.89
CA ASP A 65 -13.21 4.99 26.03
C ASP A 65 -12.68 3.99 27.09
N LEU A 66 -11.76 3.11 26.71
CA LEU A 66 -11.25 2.01 27.54
C LEU A 66 -9.82 2.24 28.04
N LEU A 67 -9.05 3.14 27.42
CA LEU A 67 -7.69 3.49 27.84
C LEU A 67 -7.54 5.02 27.94
N GLU A 68 -7.34 5.51 29.16
CA GLU A 68 -7.09 6.93 29.43
C GLU A 68 -5.68 7.35 28.99
N ILE A 69 -5.52 8.64 28.69
CA ILE A 69 -4.21 9.22 28.34
C ILE A 69 -3.21 9.01 29.50
N GLY A 70 -1.99 8.60 29.17
CA GLY A 70 -0.92 8.27 30.11
C GLY A 70 -1.07 6.90 30.79
N LYS A 71 -2.10 6.12 30.46
CA LYS A 71 -2.27 4.75 30.95
C LYS A 71 -1.74 3.73 29.95
N LYS A 72 -1.35 2.58 30.52
CA LYS A 72 -0.80 1.43 29.80
C LYS A 72 -1.72 0.23 29.94
N PHE A 73 -1.92 -0.46 28.84
CA PHE A 73 -2.51 -1.80 28.77
C PHE A 73 -1.39 -2.79 28.42
N ILE A 74 -1.33 -3.92 29.13
CA ILE A 74 -0.32 -4.97 28.89
C ILE A 74 -1.06 -6.28 28.67
N TYR A 75 -0.73 -6.97 27.59
CA TYR A 75 -1.21 -8.31 27.31
C TYR A 75 -0.08 -9.14 26.70
N ARG A 76 0.33 -10.20 27.42
CA ARG A 76 1.48 -11.04 27.08
C ARG A 76 2.73 -10.18 26.86
N ASP A 77 3.20 -10.11 25.62
CA ASP A 77 4.41 -9.45 25.14
C ASP A 77 4.13 -8.16 24.35
N ILE A 78 2.90 -7.65 24.42
CA ILE A 78 2.49 -6.36 23.85
C ILE A 78 2.06 -5.40 24.96
N GLN A 79 2.61 -4.19 24.95
CA GLN A 79 2.18 -3.06 25.76
C GLN A 79 1.64 -1.96 24.85
N ILE A 80 0.50 -1.37 25.22
CA ILE A 80 -0.12 -0.24 24.52
C ILE A 80 -0.28 0.91 25.51
N GLU A 81 0.30 2.05 25.21
CA GLU A 81 0.17 3.30 25.97
C GLU A 81 -0.60 4.32 25.15
N ARG A 82 -1.59 4.99 25.75
CA ARG A 82 -2.24 6.14 25.09
C ARG A 82 -1.46 7.41 25.40
N ILE A 83 -0.82 7.99 24.39
CA ILE A 83 0.05 9.17 24.55
C ILE A 83 -0.76 10.46 24.47
N ALA A 84 -1.71 10.54 23.54
CA ALA A 84 -2.57 11.70 23.34
C ALA A 84 -3.91 11.28 22.71
N ASP A 85 -4.72 12.24 22.28
CA ASP A 85 -5.90 11.96 21.46
C ASP A 85 -5.50 11.26 20.16
N ASP A 86 -6.19 10.16 19.87
CA ASP A 86 -5.98 9.27 18.72
C ASP A 86 -4.53 8.75 18.54
N THR A 87 -3.65 8.95 19.53
CA THR A 87 -2.22 8.66 19.43
C THR A 87 -1.78 7.67 20.51
N TYR A 88 -1.20 6.55 20.08
CA TYR A 88 -0.86 5.42 20.93
C TYR A 88 0.56 4.96 20.65
N ARG A 89 1.27 4.48 21.66
CA ARG A 89 2.57 3.84 21.54
C ARG A 89 2.42 2.36 21.83
N ILE A 90 2.88 1.52 20.92
CA ILE A 90 2.90 0.08 21.04
C ILE A 90 4.34 -0.35 21.27
N GLU A 91 4.61 -1.02 22.39
CA GLU A 91 5.86 -1.74 22.61
C GLU A 91 5.59 -3.23 22.38
N VAL A 92 6.30 -3.83 21.43
CA VAL A 92 6.19 -5.25 21.08
C VAL A 92 7.59 -5.82 20.87
N ASP A 93 7.90 -6.90 21.58
CA ASP A 93 9.25 -7.44 21.67
C ASP A 93 10.26 -6.35 22.13
N ASP A 94 11.19 -5.94 21.27
CA ASP A 94 12.19 -4.89 21.48
C ASP A 94 11.94 -3.64 20.62
N LYS A 95 10.75 -3.52 20.02
CA LYS A 95 10.38 -2.42 19.10
C LYS A 95 9.33 -1.51 19.70
N LYS A 96 9.46 -0.21 19.42
CA LYS A 96 8.47 0.81 19.77
C LYS A 96 7.86 1.42 18.51
N ILE A 97 6.53 1.39 18.45
CA ILE A 97 5.76 1.83 17.30
C ILE A 97 4.76 2.89 17.75
N LEU A 98 4.93 4.12 17.26
CA LEU A 98 3.99 5.20 17.45
C LEU A 98 2.87 5.10 16.40
N VAL A 99 1.61 5.11 16.82
CA VAL A 99 0.44 5.18 15.95
C VAL A 99 -0.13 6.57 16.09
N CYS A 100 0.01 7.41 15.06
CA CYS A 100 -0.38 8.81 15.12
C CYS A 100 -1.82 9.05 14.68
N GLY A 101 -2.48 9.98 15.37
CA GLY A 101 -3.67 10.65 14.87
C GLY A 101 -3.34 11.69 13.79
N LYS A 102 -4.32 12.52 13.43
CA LYS A 102 -4.14 13.62 12.46
C LYS A 102 -3.51 14.88 13.08
N ARG A 103 -3.54 15.00 14.40
CA ARG A 103 -3.06 16.18 15.13
C ARG A 103 -1.61 16.02 15.50
N ASP A 104 -0.93 17.16 15.67
CA ASP A 104 0.41 17.21 16.24
C ASP A 104 0.46 16.55 17.62
N VAL A 105 1.56 15.83 17.86
CA VAL A 105 1.88 15.20 19.14
C VAL A 105 3.31 15.54 19.53
N ILE A 106 3.54 15.74 20.83
CA ILE A 106 4.87 15.93 21.39
C ILE A 106 5.35 14.58 21.92
N VAL A 107 6.43 14.09 21.32
CA VAL A 107 7.11 12.85 21.72
C VAL A 107 8.62 13.11 21.82
N ASP A 108 9.33 12.18 22.43
CA ASP A 108 10.79 12.20 22.59
C ASP A 108 11.55 11.74 21.34
N GLY A 109 10.85 11.27 20.30
CA GLY A 109 11.44 10.83 19.03
C GLY A 109 12.21 9.51 19.11
N ASN A 110 12.11 8.78 20.22
CA ASN A 110 12.87 7.56 20.47
C ASN A 110 12.19 6.28 19.95
N ASP A 111 10.99 6.41 19.35
CA ASP A 111 10.29 5.28 18.74
C ASP A 111 11.04 4.77 17.50
N ASP A 112 10.96 3.46 17.24
CA ASP A 112 11.60 2.85 16.07
C ASP A 112 10.81 3.15 14.80
N TYR A 113 9.47 3.08 14.89
CA TYR A 113 8.58 3.33 13.77
C TYR A 113 7.45 4.28 14.17
N ALA A 114 6.98 5.12 13.25
CA ALA A 114 5.73 5.85 13.41
C ALA A 114 4.81 5.61 12.22
N LEU A 115 3.58 5.14 12.48
CA LEU A 115 2.50 5.12 11.50
C LEU A 115 1.87 6.51 11.45
N VAL A 116 2.12 7.26 10.38
CA VAL A 116 1.74 8.67 10.28
C VAL A 116 0.73 8.90 9.14
N PRO A 117 -0.48 9.42 9.44
CA PRO A 117 -1.44 9.81 8.43
C PRO A 117 -0.88 10.87 7.49
N SER A 118 -0.98 10.66 6.19
CA SER A 118 -0.44 11.57 5.17
C SER A 118 -1.50 12.51 4.61
N MET A 119 -2.73 12.03 4.40
CA MET A 119 -3.85 12.86 3.98
C MET A 119 -4.48 13.59 5.17
N HIS A 120 -4.77 14.88 4.99
CA HIS A 120 -5.44 15.73 5.98
C HIS A 120 -4.77 15.70 7.37
N SER A 121 -3.44 15.55 7.37
CA SER A 121 -2.63 15.61 8.58
C SER A 121 -2.32 17.06 8.90
N GLU A 122 -2.44 17.42 10.17
CA GLU A 122 -1.98 18.71 10.71
C GLU A 122 -0.49 18.66 11.07
N ILE A 123 0.12 17.48 10.99
CA ILE A 123 1.54 17.27 11.27
C ILE A 123 2.36 17.75 10.06
N SER A 124 3.26 18.70 10.25
CA SER A 124 4.17 19.13 9.18
C SER A 124 5.22 18.05 8.88
N GLU A 125 5.71 17.97 7.64
CA GLU A 125 6.76 17.00 7.26
C GLU A 125 8.05 17.14 8.11
N GLU A 126 8.37 18.37 8.53
CA GLU A 126 9.46 18.65 9.47
C GLU A 126 9.23 17.95 10.82
N LYS A 127 8.01 18.05 11.37
CA LYS A 127 7.64 17.38 12.63
C LYS A 127 7.55 15.87 12.45
N MET A 128 7.02 15.40 11.33
CA MET A 128 6.93 13.96 11.03
C MET A 128 8.30 13.29 11.13
N SER A 129 9.33 13.93 10.55
CA SER A 129 10.70 13.39 10.54
C SER A 129 11.29 13.17 11.94
N ALA A 130 10.77 13.86 12.96
CA ALA A 130 11.23 13.77 14.34
C ALA A 130 10.41 12.79 15.22
N LEU A 131 9.35 12.16 14.69
CA LEU A 131 8.47 11.31 15.49
C LEU A 131 9.09 9.95 15.85
N ALA A 132 9.89 9.38 14.95
CA ALA A 132 10.51 8.06 15.10
C ALA A 132 11.72 7.90 14.17
N LYS A 133 12.48 6.81 14.35
CA LYS A 133 13.60 6.48 13.45
C LYS A 133 13.15 6.25 12.01
N GLN A 134 12.02 5.57 11.81
CA GLN A 134 11.40 5.40 10.49
C GLN A 134 9.93 5.83 10.48
N ILE A 135 9.54 6.55 9.45
CA ILE A 135 8.17 7.05 9.28
C ILE A 135 7.44 6.20 8.24
N ILE A 136 6.34 5.56 8.60
CA ILE A 136 5.51 4.77 7.69
C ILE A 136 4.28 5.60 7.34
N PRO A 137 4.20 6.13 6.09
CA PRO A 137 3.01 6.84 5.63
C PRO A 137 1.78 5.93 5.59
N ILE A 138 0.73 6.32 6.30
CA ILE A 138 -0.59 5.66 6.30
C ILE A 138 -1.67 6.66 5.91
N HIS A 139 -2.91 6.20 5.69
CA HIS A 139 -4.02 7.06 5.26
C HIS A 139 -3.64 8.01 4.10
N THR A 140 -3.25 7.44 2.97
CA THR A 140 -2.78 8.20 1.80
C THR A 140 -3.88 8.46 0.78
N SER A 141 -5.10 7.95 1.00
CA SER A 141 -6.25 8.12 0.12
C SER A 141 -7.56 8.16 0.93
N GLN A 142 -8.57 8.86 0.42
CA GLN A 142 -9.93 8.82 0.98
C GLN A 142 -10.68 7.54 0.54
N GLU A 143 -10.49 7.12 -0.71
CA GLU A 143 -11.29 6.06 -1.34
C GLU A 143 -10.52 4.75 -1.48
N ALA A 144 -9.24 4.81 -1.88
CA ALA A 144 -8.42 3.62 -2.10
C ALA A 144 -7.80 3.09 -0.80
N LEU A 145 -7.21 1.89 -0.88
CA LEU A 145 -6.40 1.34 0.21
C LEU A 145 -5.09 2.12 0.38
N PHE A 146 -4.56 2.66 -0.71
CA PHE A 146 -3.28 3.34 -0.75
C PHE A 146 -3.19 4.20 -2.01
N ASP A 147 -2.47 5.32 -1.92
CA ASP A 147 -2.12 6.16 -3.07
C ASP A 147 -0.61 6.34 -3.07
N TYR A 148 0.01 5.67 -4.03
CA TYR A 148 1.45 5.69 -4.24
C TYR A 148 1.99 7.10 -4.42
N ARG A 149 1.26 7.99 -5.09
CA ARG A 149 1.74 9.35 -5.37
C ARG A 149 1.82 10.15 -4.09
N VAL A 150 0.81 10.05 -3.23
CA VAL A 150 0.79 10.74 -1.94
C VAL A 150 1.92 10.22 -1.05
N ALA A 151 2.06 8.90 -0.91
CA ALA A 151 3.11 8.31 -0.09
C ALA A 151 4.53 8.63 -0.60
N ILE A 152 4.73 8.63 -1.91
CA ILE A 152 6.01 8.94 -2.53
C ILE A 152 6.31 10.45 -2.47
N ALA A 153 5.33 11.33 -2.64
CA ALA A 153 5.53 12.78 -2.64
C ALA A 153 5.98 13.36 -1.29
N LEU A 154 5.75 12.65 -0.18
CA LEU A 154 6.17 13.07 1.16
C LEU A 154 7.68 13.34 1.22
N GLN A 155 8.04 14.56 1.62
CA GLN A 155 9.44 14.98 1.77
C GLN A 155 9.98 14.66 3.18
N VAL A 156 9.80 13.40 3.60
CA VAL A 156 10.31 12.87 4.87
C VAL A 156 11.46 11.92 4.57
N GLU A 157 12.68 12.28 4.98
CA GLU A 157 13.89 11.53 4.60
C GLU A 157 13.88 10.11 5.16
N ASN A 158 13.45 9.92 6.40
CA ASN A 158 13.39 8.60 7.04
C ASN A 158 12.09 7.83 6.76
N LYS A 159 11.39 8.11 5.66
CA LYS A 159 10.16 7.37 5.30
C LYS A 159 10.45 5.93 4.85
N LEU A 160 9.65 5.00 5.36
CA LEU A 160 9.52 3.62 4.92
C LEU A 160 8.13 3.44 4.29
N ILE A 161 8.09 3.36 2.95
CA ILE A 161 6.83 3.22 2.23
C ILE A 161 6.46 1.73 2.14
N LEU A 162 5.40 1.34 2.85
CA LEU A 162 4.85 -0.02 2.81
C LEU A 162 3.64 -0.10 1.88
N GLU A 163 3.58 -1.16 1.08
CA GLU A 163 2.47 -1.43 0.17
C GLU A 163 1.37 -2.23 0.91
N PRO A 164 0.08 -2.07 0.55
CA PRO A 164 -0.95 -2.97 1.08
C PRO A 164 -0.61 -4.44 0.82
N ALA A 165 -0.85 -5.30 1.80
CA ALA A 165 -0.48 -6.71 1.85
C ALA A 165 1.04 -6.98 1.93
N MET A 166 1.87 -5.96 2.11
CA MET A 166 3.30 -6.13 2.37
C MET A 166 3.53 -6.48 3.84
N LYS A 167 4.31 -7.54 4.06
CA LYS A 167 4.81 -7.98 5.36
C LYS A 167 6.24 -7.54 5.53
N VAL A 168 6.58 -7.00 6.69
CA VAL A 168 7.94 -6.64 7.07
C VAL A 168 8.28 -7.23 8.44
N ASP A 169 9.46 -7.83 8.58
CA ASP A 169 10.00 -8.21 9.88
C ASP A 169 10.70 -7.01 10.48
N LEU A 170 10.08 -6.33 11.45
CA LEU A 170 10.62 -5.12 12.10
C LEU A 170 11.98 -5.33 12.79
N GLN A 171 12.49 -6.56 12.82
CA GLN A 171 13.84 -6.89 13.28
C GLN A 171 14.92 -6.70 12.21
N GLU A 172 14.57 -6.72 10.93
CA GLU A 172 15.50 -6.47 9.83
C GLU A 172 15.67 -4.96 9.60
N GLU A 173 16.91 -4.51 9.38
CA GLU A 173 17.18 -3.08 9.13
C GLU A 173 16.86 -2.67 7.67
N ASN A 174 16.97 -3.61 6.73
CA ASN A 174 16.83 -3.35 5.29
C ASN A 174 15.52 -3.92 4.76
N HIS A 175 14.45 -3.14 4.88
CA HIS A 175 13.20 -3.44 4.20
C HIS A 175 13.25 -2.94 2.76
N ARG A 176 12.65 -3.69 1.83
CA ARG A 176 12.34 -3.16 0.49
C ARG A 176 11.48 -1.90 0.66
N ASN A 177 12.00 -0.76 0.20
CA ASN A 177 11.35 0.54 0.40
C ASN A 177 11.10 1.19 -0.96
N LEU A 178 9.85 1.57 -1.26
CA LEU A 178 9.54 2.25 -2.52
C LEU A 178 10.25 3.60 -2.67
N LYS A 179 10.74 4.18 -1.57
CA LYS A 179 11.60 5.37 -1.62
C LYS A 179 12.81 5.19 -2.55
N GLU A 180 13.39 3.99 -2.62
CA GLU A 180 14.57 3.71 -3.45
C GLU A 180 14.31 3.89 -4.95
N ILE A 181 13.06 3.67 -5.37
CA ILE A 181 12.61 3.77 -6.76
C ILE A 181 11.66 4.97 -6.98
N GLU A 182 11.62 5.92 -6.04
CA GLU A 182 10.69 7.06 -6.08
C GLU A 182 10.91 7.97 -7.29
N LYS A 183 12.17 8.17 -7.67
CA LYS A 183 12.55 9.04 -8.79
C LYS A 183 12.03 8.52 -10.13
N GLN A 184 11.88 7.20 -10.26
CA GLN A 184 11.37 6.54 -11.44
C GLN A 184 9.84 6.41 -11.40
N LEU A 185 9.31 5.96 -10.27
CA LEU A 185 7.88 5.70 -10.12
C LEU A 185 7.05 6.97 -10.10
N TYR A 186 7.46 8.01 -9.36
CA TYR A 186 6.60 9.18 -9.18
C TYR A 186 6.25 9.88 -10.50
N PRO A 187 7.23 10.20 -11.38
CA PRO A 187 6.91 10.81 -12.67
C PRO A 187 6.04 9.89 -13.55
N LEU A 188 6.32 8.58 -13.56
CA LEU A 188 5.53 7.62 -14.33
C LEU A 188 4.07 7.57 -13.85
N LEU A 189 3.85 7.50 -12.53
CA LEU A 189 2.51 7.41 -11.95
C LEU A 189 1.73 8.72 -12.10
N LEU A 190 2.41 9.85 -12.00
CA LEU A 190 1.81 11.17 -12.23
C LEU A 190 1.37 11.29 -13.70
N ASP A 191 2.28 11.03 -14.64
CA ASP A 191 2.02 11.08 -16.08
C ASP A 191 0.88 10.13 -16.48
N ALA A 192 0.90 8.91 -15.94
CA ALA A 192 -0.13 7.93 -16.21
C ALA A 192 -1.51 8.32 -15.65
N SER A 193 -1.54 8.93 -14.46
CA SER A 193 -2.78 9.46 -13.90
C SER A 193 -3.33 10.62 -14.72
N GLU A 194 -2.48 11.53 -15.20
CA GLU A 194 -2.90 12.72 -15.94
C GLU A 194 -3.35 12.39 -17.37
N LYS A 195 -2.62 11.51 -18.05
CA LYS A 195 -2.89 11.18 -19.46
C LYS A 195 -3.94 10.09 -19.64
N PHE A 196 -4.00 9.11 -18.74
CA PHE A 196 -4.83 7.92 -18.91
C PHE A 196 -5.86 7.75 -17.79
N HIS A 197 -5.98 8.69 -16.84
CA HIS A 197 -6.85 8.51 -15.67
C HIS A 197 -6.55 7.18 -14.94
N MET A 198 -5.27 6.79 -14.93
CA MET A 198 -4.80 5.56 -14.33
C MET A 198 -4.72 5.70 -12.81
N THR A 199 -5.14 4.65 -12.10
CA THR A 199 -4.90 4.49 -10.66
C THR A 199 -4.24 3.14 -10.40
N MET A 200 -3.08 3.15 -9.75
CA MET A 200 -2.45 1.92 -9.27
C MET A 200 -3.25 1.33 -8.12
N ILE A 201 -3.60 0.05 -8.22
CA ILE A 201 -4.34 -0.70 -7.20
C ILE A 201 -3.36 -1.38 -6.24
N CYS A 202 -2.37 -2.07 -6.80
CA CYS A 202 -1.27 -2.63 -6.03
C CYS A 202 -0.03 -2.81 -6.90
N MET A 203 1.08 -2.96 -6.22
CA MET A 203 2.38 -3.27 -6.76
C MET A 203 3.10 -4.06 -5.65
N ASN A 204 3.80 -5.13 -6.01
CA ASN A 204 4.57 -5.93 -5.06
C ASN A 204 5.46 -6.92 -5.80
N ASN A 205 6.77 -6.73 -5.73
CA ASN A 205 7.81 -7.70 -6.09
C ASN A 205 7.57 -8.45 -7.42
N GLY A 206 7.36 -7.71 -8.51
CA GLY A 206 7.10 -8.28 -9.82
C GLY A 206 5.65 -8.66 -10.06
N VAL A 207 4.71 -8.09 -9.29
CA VAL A 207 3.28 -8.11 -9.59
C VAL A 207 2.77 -6.67 -9.50
N ALA A 208 1.95 -6.24 -10.45
CA ALA A 208 1.23 -4.99 -10.33
C ALA A 208 -0.19 -5.10 -10.87
N MET A 209 -1.09 -4.30 -10.32
CA MET A 209 -2.46 -4.16 -10.77
C MET A 209 -2.81 -2.68 -10.82
N ALA A 210 -3.47 -2.26 -11.89
CA ALA A 210 -3.94 -0.90 -12.05
C ALA A 210 -5.30 -0.88 -12.73
N GLN A 211 -6.00 0.24 -12.60
CA GLN A 211 -7.21 0.52 -13.38
C GLN A 211 -7.04 1.81 -14.18
N MET A 212 -7.78 1.90 -15.28
CA MET A 212 -7.87 3.06 -16.14
C MET A 212 -9.35 3.39 -16.35
N LEU A 213 -9.76 4.64 -16.09
CA LEU A 213 -11.10 5.10 -16.45
C LEU A 213 -11.14 5.41 -17.94
N VAL A 214 -12.08 4.81 -18.66
CA VAL A 214 -12.30 5.06 -20.08
C VAL A 214 -13.14 6.33 -20.23
N THR A 215 -12.62 7.29 -20.99
CA THR A 215 -13.32 8.53 -21.31
C THR A 215 -13.70 8.58 -22.79
N LYS A 216 -14.52 9.56 -23.17
CA LYS A 216 -14.88 9.79 -24.58
C LYS A 216 -13.68 10.05 -25.50
N LYS A 217 -12.55 10.51 -24.95
CA LYS A 217 -11.32 10.77 -25.73
C LYS A 217 -10.58 9.48 -26.08
N ASP A 218 -10.80 8.42 -25.30
CA ASP A 218 -10.12 7.13 -25.44
C ASP A 218 -10.85 6.22 -26.44
N ILE A 219 -12.01 6.63 -26.93
CA ILE A 219 -12.89 5.85 -27.79
C ILE A 219 -12.71 6.25 -29.26
N ASN A 220 -12.52 5.26 -30.12
CA ASN A 220 -12.40 5.40 -31.56
C ASN A 220 -13.79 5.50 -32.24
N PRO A 221 -13.86 5.82 -33.55
CA PRO A 221 -15.14 5.97 -34.26
C PRO A 221 -16.01 4.70 -34.31
N LEU A 222 -15.48 3.53 -33.97
CA LEU A 222 -16.22 2.27 -33.87
C LEU A 222 -16.83 2.04 -32.48
N GLY A 223 -16.67 2.99 -31.54
CA GLY A 223 -17.14 2.84 -30.17
C GLY A 223 -16.24 1.96 -29.30
N LEU A 224 -15.00 1.72 -29.71
CA LEU A 224 -14.02 0.89 -28.99
C LEU A 224 -12.91 1.75 -28.41
N VAL A 225 -12.31 1.33 -27.30
CA VAL A 225 -11.07 1.95 -26.82
C VAL A 225 -10.00 1.86 -27.91
N TYR A 226 -9.31 2.97 -28.21
CA TYR A 226 -8.18 2.97 -29.14
C TYR A 226 -7.15 1.94 -28.71
N GLY A 227 -6.71 1.10 -29.65
CA GLY A 227 -5.74 0.04 -29.35
C GLY A 227 -4.46 0.58 -28.71
N GLY A 228 -3.94 1.71 -29.22
CA GLY A 228 -2.76 2.37 -28.65
C GLY A 228 -2.93 2.84 -27.20
N ILE A 229 -4.14 3.21 -26.78
CA ILE A 229 -4.44 3.57 -25.38
C ILE A 229 -4.36 2.32 -24.50
N SER A 230 -4.99 1.22 -24.94
CA SER A 230 -4.93 -0.06 -24.23
C SER A 230 -3.50 -0.60 -24.14
N TYR A 231 -2.72 -0.49 -25.22
CA TYR A 231 -1.30 -0.87 -25.25
C TYR A 231 -0.46 -0.04 -24.28
N ASN A 232 -0.58 1.29 -24.32
CA ASN A 232 0.16 2.18 -23.41
C ASN A 232 -0.17 1.92 -21.95
N PHE A 233 -1.45 1.68 -21.64
CA PHE A 233 -1.86 1.29 -20.29
C PHE A 233 -1.17 -0.02 -19.86
N ALA A 234 -1.11 -1.03 -20.73
CA ALA A 234 -0.41 -2.26 -20.43
C ALA A 234 1.12 -2.06 -20.24
N ASP A 235 1.76 -1.24 -21.08
CA ASP A 235 3.21 -0.95 -21.00
C ASP A 235 3.56 -0.19 -19.70
N ILE A 236 2.74 0.76 -19.28
CA ILE A 236 2.93 1.47 -18.00
C ILE A 236 2.86 0.51 -16.82
N VAL A 237 1.89 -0.40 -16.82
CA VAL A 237 1.70 -1.37 -15.73
C VAL A 237 2.79 -2.44 -15.75
N ALA A 238 3.27 -2.83 -16.93
CA ALA A 238 4.45 -3.66 -17.07
C ALA A 238 5.70 -2.97 -16.51
N GLY A 239 5.88 -1.67 -16.79
CA GLY A 239 6.98 -0.87 -16.25
C GLY A 239 6.93 -0.76 -14.72
N CYS A 240 5.74 -0.53 -14.15
CA CYS A 240 5.55 -0.57 -12.69
C CYS A 240 5.93 -1.95 -12.11
N THR A 241 5.53 -3.02 -12.80
CA THR A 241 5.87 -4.39 -12.42
C THR A 241 7.39 -4.62 -12.45
N PHE A 242 8.06 -4.12 -13.49
CA PHE A 242 9.51 -4.19 -13.65
C PHE A 242 10.25 -3.46 -12.51
N TYR A 243 9.86 -2.23 -12.21
CA TYR A 243 10.45 -1.46 -11.11
C TYR A 243 10.20 -2.13 -9.75
N SER A 244 9.00 -2.67 -9.54
CA SER A 244 8.67 -3.39 -8.31
C SER A 244 9.52 -4.64 -8.08
N ALA A 245 10.00 -5.25 -9.17
CA ALA A 245 10.90 -6.41 -9.16
C ALA A 245 12.38 -6.02 -8.91
N GLY A 246 12.69 -4.73 -8.73
CA GLY A 246 14.05 -4.22 -8.59
C GLY A 246 14.76 -3.95 -9.92
N GLY A 247 14.06 -4.05 -11.05
CA GLY A 247 14.60 -3.74 -12.37
C GLY A 247 14.59 -2.23 -12.65
N TYR A 248 15.50 -1.78 -13.51
CA TYR A 248 15.51 -0.41 -14.05
C TYR A 248 16.00 -0.45 -15.50
N GLY A 249 15.45 0.37 -16.38
CA GLY A 249 15.81 0.39 -17.81
C GLY A 249 14.60 0.34 -18.77
N PRO A 250 14.85 0.33 -20.09
CA PRO A 250 13.82 0.51 -21.10
C PRO A 250 13.09 -0.79 -21.49
N THR A 251 11.87 -0.66 -21.99
CA THR A 251 11.20 -1.71 -22.80
C THR A 251 11.99 -1.91 -24.09
N VAL A 252 12.39 -3.14 -24.41
CA VAL A 252 13.16 -3.47 -25.63
C VAL A 252 12.33 -4.19 -26.69
N SER A 253 11.26 -4.86 -26.28
CA SER A 253 10.29 -5.45 -27.20
C SER A 253 8.96 -5.68 -26.49
N ALA A 254 7.88 -5.70 -27.27
CA ALA A 254 6.58 -6.10 -26.79
C ALA A 254 5.77 -6.80 -27.89
N ASN A 255 4.89 -7.70 -27.47
CA ASN A 255 3.81 -8.25 -28.28
C ASN A 255 2.48 -8.02 -27.55
N TYR A 256 1.41 -7.72 -28.28
CA TYR A 256 0.13 -7.36 -27.68
C TYR A 256 -1.03 -7.80 -28.58
N ASP A 257 -1.92 -8.60 -28.02
CA ASP A 257 -3.05 -9.22 -28.71
C ASP A 257 -4.37 -8.63 -28.19
N TYR A 258 -5.21 -8.16 -29.11
CA TYR A 258 -6.58 -7.72 -28.82
C TYR A 258 -7.53 -8.92 -28.98
N LEU A 259 -8.07 -9.40 -27.86
CA LEU A 259 -8.81 -10.65 -27.79
C LEU A 259 -10.33 -10.45 -27.79
N ARG A 260 -10.80 -9.27 -27.36
CA ARG A 260 -12.24 -8.96 -27.25
C ARG A 260 -12.50 -7.47 -27.44
N SER A 261 -13.71 -7.17 -27.90
CA SER A 261 -14.25 -5.81 -27.95
C SER A 261 -14.21 -5.13 -26.58
N THR A 262 -13.87 -3.84 -26.59
CA THR A 262 -13.93 -2.90 -25.46
C THR A 262 -15.13 -1.96 -25.56
N ALA A 263 -16.13 -2.28 -26.38
CA ALA A 263 -17.40 -1.56 -26.42
C ALA A 263 -18.04 -1.51 -25.03
N ASP A 264 -18.70 -0.39 -24.74
CA ASP A 264 -19.47 -0.15 -23.50
C ASP A 264 -18.67 -0.39 -22.21
N THR A 265 -17.34 -0.24 -22.28
CA THR A 265 -16.44 -0.39 -21.14
C THR A 265 -16.19 0.98 -20.50
N GLU A 266 -16.46 1.10 -19.22
CA GLU A 266 -16.16 2.28 -18.42
C GLU A 266 -14.76 2.20 -17.81
N ARG A 267 -14.27 0.97 -17.54
CA ARG A 267 -12.97 0.74 -16.90
C ARG A 267 -12.23 -0.44 -17.50
N LEU A 268 -10.93 -0.24 -17.66
CA LEU A 268 -9.99 -1.32 -17.92
C LEU A 268 -9.16 -1.59 -16.68
N VAL A 269 -8.91 -2.86 -16.39
CA VAL A 269 -8.07 -3.33 -15.29
C VAL A 269 -6.92 -4.13 -15.86
N ALA A 270 -5.69 -3.71 -15.56
CA ALA A 270 -4.48 -4.42 -15.92
C ALA A 270 -3.97 -5.24 -14.73
N ILE A 271 -3.56 -6.47 -15.00
CA ILE A 271 -2.83 -7.32 -14.05
C ILE A 271 -1.54 -7.75 -14.74
N ALA A 272 -0.40 -7.46 -14.12
CA ALA A 272 0.91 -7.72 -14.68
C ALA A 272 1.77 -8.54 -13.74
N LYS A 273 2.60 -9.41 -14.31
CA LYS A 273 3.51 -10.30 -13.57
C LYS A 273 4.84 -10.46 -14.27
N ASP A 274 5.92 -10.34 -13.51
CA ASP A 274 7.28 -10.70 -13.92
C ASP A 274 7.40 -12.24 -14.00
N ILE A 275 7.39 -12.75 -15.23
CA ILE A 275 7.43 -14.17 -15.53
C ILE A 275 8.86 -14.70 -15.50
N LYS A 276 9.82 -13.88 -15.95
CA LYS A 276 11.24 -14.25 -15.98
C LYS A 276 12.09 -13.08 -15.54
N ARG A 277 12.65 -13.19 -14.34
CA ARG A 277 13.60 -12.25 -13.75
C ARG A 277 15.04 -12.67 -14.04
N GLY A 278 15.63 -12.14 -15.10
CA GLY A 278 17.03 -12.40 -15.48
C GLY A 278 17.95 -11.23 -15.15
N LYS A 279 19.27 -11.49 -15.09
CA LYS A 279 20.29 -10.47 -14.80
C LYS A 279 20.25 -9.25 -15.73
N HIS A 280 19.94 -9.46 -17.01
CA HIS A 280 19.95 -8.41 -18.04
C HIS A 280 18.58 -8.18 -18.68
N ILE A 281 17.64 -9.11 -18.51
CA ILE A 281 16.35 -9.08 -19.17
C ILE A 281 15.28 -9.55 -18.19
N HIS A 282 14.20 -8.78 -18.08
CA HIS A 282 12.96 -9.23 -17.48
C HIS A 282 11.90 -9.44 -18.56
N PHE A 283 11.08 -10.48 -18.41
CA PHE A 283 9.91 -10.70 -19.26
C PHE A 283 8.64 -10.63 -18.41
N ILE A 284 7.76 -9.69 -18.75
CA ILE A 284 6.56 -9.36 -18.00
C ILE A 284 5.35 -9.66 -18.86
N GLU A 285 4.38 -10.37 -18.30
CA GLU A 285 3.10 -10.62 -18.93
C GLU A 285 2.04 -9.69 -18.33
N VAL A 286 1.18 -9.12 -19.17
CA VAL A 286 0.07 -8.26 -18.78
C VAL A 286 -1.23 -8.76 -19.38
N GLU A 287 -2.27 -8.80 -18.56
CA GLU A 287 -3.64 -9.10 -18.95
C GLU A 287 -4.54 -7.91 -18.67
N ILE A 288 -5.39 -7.55 -19.64
CA ILE A 288 -6.37 -6.48 -19.51
C ILE A 288 -7.78 -7.04 -19.46
N TYR A 289 -8.54 -6.60 -18.47
CA TYR A 289 -9.93 -6.99 -18.22
C TYR A 289 -10.86 -5.77 -18.31
N ASN A 290 -12.10 -5.98 -18.76
CA ASN A 290 -13.16 -4.96 -18.73
C ASN A 290 -14.05 -5.08 -17.47
N ASP A 291 -15.05 -4.21 -17.35
CA ASP A 291 -16.02 -4.19 -16.25
C ASP A 291 -16.75 -5.53 -16.03
N ALA A 292 -16.93 -6.33 -17.09
CA ALA A 292 -17.54 -7.66 -17.04
C ALA A 292 -16.56 -8.78 -16.66
N ALA A 293 -15.36 -8.42 -16.17
CA ALA A 293 -14.25 -9.32 -15.85
C ALA A 293 -13.87 -10.26 -17.00
N LYS A 294 -14.01 -9.79 -18.25
CA LYS A 294 -13.58 -10.54 -19.44
C LYS A 294 -12.20 -10.07 -19.88
N LEU A 295 -11.32 -11.02 -20.18
CA LEU A 295 -10.03 -10.74 -20.81
C LEU A 295 -10.29 -10.10 -22.19
N VAL A 296 -9.81 -8.87 -22.37
CA VAL A 296 -9.96 -8.09 -23.60
C VAL A 296 -8.66 -7.97 -24.39
N ALA A 297 -7.52 -8.01 -23.71
CA ALA A 297 -6.22 -8.01 -24.36
C ALA A 297 -5.17 -8.65 -23.46
N LYS A 298 -4.07 -9.07 -24.07
CA LYS A 298 -2.93 -9.68 -23.37
C LYS A 298 -1.63 -9.29 -24.07
N GLY A 299 -0.56 -9.09 -23.32
CA GLY A 299 0.74 -8.77 -23.89
C GLY A 299 1.92 -9.30 -23.10
N GLY A 300 3.03 -9.44 -23.81
CA GLY A 300 4.35 -9.71 -23.24
C GLY A 300 5.27 -8.52 -23.48
N PHE A 301 5.97 -8.07 -22.45
CA PHE A 301 6.88 -6.92 -22.48
C PHE A 301 8.25 -7.38 -21.98
N THR A 302 9.28 -7.13 -22.78
CA THR A 302 10.66 -7.44 -22.43
C THR A 302 11.37 -6.15 -22.04
N TYR A 303 11.97 -6.13 -20.86
CA TYR A 303 12.75 -5.00 -20.36
C TYR A 303 14.23 -5.35 -20.30
N PHE A 304 15.09 -4.39 -20.63
CA PHE A 304 16.51 -4.48 -20.35
C PHE A 304 16.82 -3.94 -18.96
N VAL A 305 17.59 -4.70 -18.18
CA VAL A 305 18.08 -4.27 -16.86
C VAL A 305 19.35 -3.46 -17.06
N GLN A 306 19.22 -2.15 -16.89
CA GLN A 306 20.29 -1.18 -16.88
C GLN A 306 20.96 -1.17 -15.51
N ASN A 307 22.28 -1.32 -15.52
CA ASN A 307 23.13 -1.21 -14.33
C ASN A 307 23.31 0.23 -13.87
#